data_AF-A0A417Z3D0-F1
#
_entry.id   AF-A0A417Z3D0-F1
#
_cell.length_a   1.000
_cell.length_b   1.000
_cell.length_c   1.000
_cell.angle_alpha   90.00
_cell.angle_beta   90.00
_cell.angle_gamma   90.00
#
_symmetry.space_group_name_H-M   'P 1'
#
loop_
_entity.id
_entity.type
_entity.pdbx_description
1 polymer ?
#
loop_
_entity_poly.entity_id
_entity_poly.type
_entity_poly.pdbx_seq_one_letter_code
_entity_poly.pdbx_strand_id
1 'polypeptide(L)'
;MFGPLTLSRVSAQRRGAARDDRFAGVAAGPAEQDSTRTTSSGYLGEVGEPFEIVVRVAGTTPRHAQDGPDIVRHCFRTVVSGLALCCPLPNTQHLRLGSVVRVRGSVTGQRTQGINDVTEISAESIERMG
;
A
#
# COMPACT_ATOMS: atom_id res chain seq x y z
N MET A 1 40.94 -4.27 28.89
CA MET A 1 40.81 -4.22 27.41
C MET A 1 39.46 -4.86 27.10
N PHE A 2 38.43 -4.05 26.83
CA PHE A 2 37.03 -4.50 26.77
C PHE A 2 36.69 -5.05 25.38
N GLY A 3 36.04 -6.21 25.35
CA GLY A 3 35.63 -6.96 24.16
C GLY A 3 34.34 -6.44 23.49
N PRO A 4 33.83 -7.18 22.49
CA PRO A 4 32.80 -6.70 21.55
C PRO A 4 31.43 -6.52 22.23
N LEU A 5 30.74 -5.45 21.87
CA LEU A 5 29.40 -5.09 22.34
C LEU A 5 28.34 -5.98 21.69
N THR A 6 27.75 -6.87 22.48
CA THR A 6 26.53 -7.62 22.16
C THR A 6 25.30 -6.72 22.40
N LEU A 7 24.54 -6.39 21.36
CA LEU A 7 23.25 -5.69 21.52
C LEU A 7 22.11 -6.71 21.58
N SER A 8 21.62 -6.99 22.79
CA SER A 8 20.41 -7.77 23.03
C SER A 8 19.21 -6.87 23.35
N ARG A 9 18.16 -7.05 22.54
CA ARG A 9 16.70 -6.87 22.77
C ARG A 9 16.20 -5.67 23.58
N VAL A 10 15.42 -4.82 22.89
CA VAL A 10 14.31 -4.07 23.51
C VAL A 10 12.99 -4.72 23.13
N SER A 11 12.43 -5.49 24.05
CA SER A 11 11.03 -5.92 24.06
C SER A 11 10.18 -4.78 24.63
N ALA A 12 9.40 -4.09 23.80
CA ALA A 12 8.40 -3.14 24.26
C ALA A 12 6.99 -3.72 24.05
N GLN A 13 6.52 -4.44 25.05
CA GLN A 13 5.14 -4.88 25.20
C GLN A 13 4.29 -3.68 25.68
N ARG A 14 3.49 -3.07 24.80
CA ARG A 14 2.30 -2.28 25.20
C ARG A 14 1.05 -3.10 24.87
N ARG A 15 0.49 -3.73 25.90
CA ARG A 15 -0.90 -4.24 25.90
C ARG A 15 -1.85 -3.04 26.00
N GLY A 16 -2.88 -2.99 25.16
CA GLY A 16 -3.91 -1.94 25.26
C GLY A 16 -4.74 -1.64 24.02
N ALA A 17 -4.93 -2.61 23.11
CA ALA A 17 -6.03 -2.72 22.16
C ALA A 17 -5.78 -4.05 21.43
N ALA A 18 -6.80 -4.88 21.23
CA ALA A 18 -6.68 -6.02 20.34
C ALA A 18 -6.29 -5.48 18.96
N ARG A 19 -4.99 -5.55 18.62
CA ARG A 19 -4.52 -5.32 17.26
C ARG A 19 -5.24 -6.36 16.41
N ASP A 20 -6.12 -5.89 15.54
CA ASP A 20 -6.57 -6.70 14.41
C ASP A 20 -5.33 -6.86 13.50
N ASP A 21 -4.50 -7.87 13.82
CA ASP A 21 -3.24 -8.19 13.13
C ASP A 21 -3.44 -8.52 11.64
N ARG A 22 -4.69 -8.55 11.15
CA ARG A 22 -5.03 -8.70 9.72
C ARG A 22 -4.69 -7.48 8.87
N PHE A 23 -4.51 -6.30 9.47
CA PHE A 23 -4.29 -5.03 8.74
C PHE A 23 -3.11 -4.21 9.28
N ALA A 24 -2.23 -4.83 10.08
CA ALA A 24 -1.08 -4.17 10.65
C ALA A 24 0.04 -3.99 9.61
N GLY A 25 0.08 -2.81 8.96
CA GLY A 25 1.26 -2.43 8.20
C GLY A 25 1.03 -1.24 7.29
N VAL A 26 1.27 -0.01 7.78
CA VAL A 26 1.83 0.98 6.86
C VAL A 26 3.22 0.47 6.49
N ALA A 27 3.27 -0.22 5.36
CA ALA A 27 4.46 -0.33 4.56
C ALA A 27 3.97 -0.35 3.12
N ALA A 28 4.23 0.74 2.40
CA ALA A 28 4.88 0.53 1.13
C ALA A 28 6.13 -0.33 1.41
N GLY A 29 5.96 -1.65 1.49
CA GLY A 29 7.03 -2.63 1.57
C GLY A 29 7.58 -2.86 0.17
N PRO A 30 8.83 -3.30 0.04
CA PRO A 30 9.58 -3.20 -1.20
C PRO A 30 8.90 -3.98 -2.32
N ALA A 31 8.74 -3.33 -3.47
CA ALA A 31 8.54 -4.04 -4.71
C ALA A 31 9.86 -4.76 -5.01
N GLU A 32 9.98 -6.01 -4.58
CA GLU A 32 11.16 -6.89 -4.73
C GLU A 32 12.31 -6.70 -3.72
N GLN A 33 12.98 -7.82 -3.47
CA GLN A 33 14.13 -8.00 -2.56
C GLN A 33 15.34 -7.11 -2.91
N ASP A 34 15.34 -6.47 -4.07
CA ASP A 34 16.36 -5.53 -4.57
C ASP A 34 15.89 -4.07 -4.73
N SER A 35 14.64 -3.73 -4.41
CA SER A 35 14.20 -2.34 -4.47
C SER A 35 14.57 -1.58 -3.20
N THR A 36 15.81 -1.13 -3.15
CA THR A 36 16.31 -0.21 -2.11
C THR A 36 15.69 1.20 -2.17
N ARG A 37 14.72 1.45 -3.07
CA ARG A 37 13.97 2.71 -3.16
C ARG A 37 12.47 2.45 -3.24
N THR A 38 11.82 2.51 -2.08
CA THR A 38 10.36 2.45 -1.90
C THR A 38 9.65 3.79 -2.13
N THR A 39 10.34 4.77 -2.68
CA THR A 39 9.87 6.15 -2.85
C THR A 39 9.15 6.34 -4.18
N SER A 40 7.86 6.69 -4.13
CA SER A 40 7.12 7.18 -5.31
C SER A 40 7.39 8.67 -5.50
N SER A 41 7.94 9.06 -6.65
CA SER A 41 8.27 10.45 -6.99
C SER A 41 7.38 10.99 -8.13
N GLY A 42 6.07 10.77 -8.01
CA GLY A 42 5.08 11.25 -8.96
C GLY A 42 3.70 10.62 -8.75
N TYR A 43 2.73 11.11 -9.53
CA TYR A 43 1.36 10.60 -9.58
C TYR A 43 1.11 9.85 -10.88
N LEU A 44 0.14 8.93 -10.86
CA LEU A 44 -0.26 8.16 -12.05
C LEU A 44 -0.83 9.06 -13.16
N GLY A 45 -1.62 10.06 -12.78
CA GLY A 45 -2.38 10.94 -13.68
C GLY A 45 -3.18 11.97 -12.89
N GLU A 46 -3.92 12.82 -13.60
CA GLU A 46 -4.75 13.88 -13.01
C GLU A 46 -6.06 13.35 -12.43
N VAL A 47 -6.66 14.10 -11.48
CA VAL A 47 -7.96 13.72 -10.89
C VAL A 47 -9.05 13.68 -11.97
N GLY A 48 -9.79 12.57 -12.03
CA GLY A 48 -10.80 12.29 -13.05
C GLY A 48 -10.27 11.55 -14.28
N GLU A 49 -8.94 11.41 -14.42
CA GLU A 49 -8.35 10.70 -15.55
C GLU A 49 -8.61 9.18 -15.46
N PRO A 50 -9.17 8.56 -16.51
CA PRO A 50 -9.34 7.11 -16.56
C PRO A 50 -8.00 6.42 -16.85
N PHE A 51 -7.82 5.23 -16.31
CA PHE A 51 -6.62 4.43 -16.53
C PHE A 51 -6.93 2.93 -16.63
N GLU A 52 -5.99 2.21 -17.24
CA GLU A 52 -5.88 0.76 -17.14
C GLU A 52 -4.40 0.40 -16.95
N ILE A 53 -4.06 -0.22 -15.83
CA ILE A 53 -2.65 -0.45 -15.47
C ILE A 53 -2.44 -1.75 -14.70
N VAL A 54 -1.27 -2.35 -14.90
CA VAL A 54 -0.82 -3.52 -14.15
C VAL A 54 -0.05 -3.08 -12.91
N VAL A 55 -0.49 -3.56 -11.76
CA VAL A 55 0.06 -3.21 -10.45
C VAL A 55 0.32 -4.45 -9.62
N ARG A 56 1.26 -4.33 -8.68
CA ARG A 56 1.50 -5.32 -7.64
C ARG A 56 0.84 -4.87 -6.34
N VAL A 57 0.18 -5.80 -5.66
CA VAL A 57 -0.40 -5.57 -4.32
C VAL A 57 0.72 -5.44 -3.29
N ALA A 58 0.85 -4.26 -2.70
CA ALA A 58 1.90 -3.91 -1.76
C ALA A 58 1.44 -3.98 -0.29
N GLY A 59 0.14 -4.03 -0.03
CA GLY A 59 -0.41 -4.18 1.32
C GLY A 59 -1.74 -3.47 1.50
N THR A 60 -2.06 -3.12 2.74
CA THR A 60 -3.22 -2.30 3.09
C THR A 60 -2.80 -1.18 4.03
N THR A 61 -3.52 -0.06 4.02
CA THR A 61 -3.29 1.08 4.91
C THR A 61 -4.52 1.30 5.79
N PRO A 62 -4.38 1.93 6.98
CA PRO A 62 -5.53 2.29 7.79
C PRO A 62 -6.58 3.06 6.99
N ARG A 63 -7.85 2.81 7.29
CA ARG A 63 -8.99 3.53 6.73
C ARG A 63 -8.91 5.02 7.09
N HIS A 64 -9.41 5.86 6.20
CA HIS A 64 -9.67 7.26 6.50
C HIS A 64 -10.95 7.42 7.33
N ALA A 65 -11.09 8.54 8.02
CA ALA A 65 -12.28 8.82 8.84
C ALA A 65 -13.59 8.83 8.02
N GLN A 66 -13.48 9.18 6.74
CA GLN A 66 -14.58 9.22 5.77
C GLN A 66 -14.91 7.86 5.14
N ASP A 67 -14.10 6.83 5.40
CA ASP A 67 -14.36 5.49 4.87
C ASP A 67 -15.42 4.78 5.72
N GLY A 68 -16.31 4.06 5.04
CA GLY A 68 -17.26 3.17 5.71
C GLY A 68 -16.54 2.06 6.49
N PRO A 69 -17.21 1.45 7.50
CA PRO A 69 -16.61 0.41 8.34
C PRO A 69 -16.16 -0.83 7.54
N ASP A 70 -16.77 -1.08 6.39
CA ASP A 70 -16.52 -2.23 5.53
C ASP A 70 -15.50 -1.96 4.42
N ILE A 71 -14.76 -0.84 4.48
CA ILE A 71 -13.75 -0.49 3.48
C ILE A 71 -12.35 -0.85 3.97
N VAL A 72 -11.58 -1.48 3.08
CA VAL A 72 -10.14 -1.74 3.23
C VAL A 72 -9.41 -0.97 2.13
N ARG A 73 -8.45 -0.12 2.51
CA ARG A 73 -7.62 0.63 1.55
C ARG A 73 -6.42 -0.21 1.14
N HIS A 74 -6.43 -0.73 -0.08
CA HIS A 74 -5.31 -1.49 -0.65
C HIS A 74 -4.25 -0.55 -1.20
N CYS A 75 -3.00 -0.89 -0.92
CA CYS A 75 -1.84 -0.21 -1.48
C CYS A 75 -1.32 -1.01 -2.67
N PHE A 76 -1.10 -0.32 -3.78
CA PHE A 76 -0.52 -0.89 -4.98
C PHE A 76 0.78 -0.19 -5.36
N ARG A 77 1.59 -0.89 -6.15
CA ARG A 77 2.74 -0.33 -6.86
C ARG A 77 2.62 -0.64 -8.34
N THR A 78 2.78 0.37 -9.20
CA THR A 78 2.87 0.10 -10.65
C THR A 78 4.10 -0.76 -10.92
N VAL A 79 3.95 -1.75 -11.80
CA VAL A 79 5.06 -2.68 -12.10
C VAL A 79 6.19 -1.97 -12.84
N VAL A 80 5.88 -1.00 -13.70
CA VAL A 80 6.85 -0.30 -14.56
C VAL A 80 7.57 0.83 -13.83
N SER A 81 6.80 1.70 -13.17
CA SER A 81 7.29 2.98 -12.63
C SER A 81 7.40 3.02 -11.11
N GLY A 82 6.93 1.98 -10.41
CA GLY A 82 6.95 1.93 -8.95
C GLY A 82 6.08 2.98 -8.26
N LEU A 83 5.14 3.62 -8.97
CA LEU A 83 4.25 4.64 -8.41
C LEU A 83 3.36 4.03 -7.33
N ALA A 84 3.11 4.79 -6.26
CA ALA A 84 2.24 4.37 -5.18
C ALA A 84 0.78 4.69 -5.49
N LEU A 85 -0.09 3.69 -5.36
CA LEU A 85 -1.54 3.87 -5.48
C LEU A 85 -2.23 3.39 -4.22
N CYS A 86 -3.34 4.02 -3.90
CA CYS A 86 -4.22 3.64 -2.81
C CYS A 86 -5.65 3.51 -3.35
N CYS A 87 -6.26 2.36 -3.10
CA CYS A 87 -7.58 2.02 -3.62
C CYS A 87 -8.48 1.52 -2.48
N PRO A 88 -9.53 2.26 -2.10
CA PRO A 88 -10.54 1.77 -1.19
C PRO A 88 -11.35 0.66 -1.89
N LEU A 89 -11.39 -0.53 -1.30
CA LEU A 89 -12.21 -1.65 -1.76
C LEU A 89 -13.08 -2.18 -0.62
N PRO A 90 -14.23 -2.81 -0.93
CA PRO A 90 -14.99 -3.56 0.07
C PRO A 90 -14.12 -4.61 0.76
N ASN A 91 -14.36 -4.85 2.05
CA ASN A 91 -13.64 -5.85 2.85
C ASN A 91 -13.79 -7.27 2.30
N THR A 92 -14.81 -7.55 1.49
CA THR A 92 -15.03 -8.81 0.78
C THR A 92 -14.04 -9.03 -0.36
N GLN A 93 -13.40 -7.98 -0.86
CA GLN A 93 -12.39 -8.04 -1.92
C GLN A 93 -10.99 -8.17 -1.31
N HIS A 94 -10.63 -9.40 -0.97
CA HIS A 94 -9.28 -9.73 -0.50
C HIS A 94 -8.33 -9.96 -1.67
N LEU A 95 -7.37 -9.05 -1.80
CA LEU A 95 -6.22 -9.20 -2.69
C LEU A 95 -5.03 -9.76 -1.91
N ARG A 96 -4.32 -10.72 -2.49
CA ARG A 96 -3.15 -11.32 -1.84
C ARG A 96 -1.95 -10.39 -2.00
N LEU A 97 -1.20 -10.18 -0.92
CA LEU A 97 0.06 -9.45 -0.96
C LEU A 97 0.99 -10.05 -2.02
N GLY A 98 1.63 -9.19 -2.81
CA GLY A 98 2.55 -9.58 -3.87
C GLY A 98 1.89 -10.03 -5.18
N SER A 99 0.58 -10.30 -5.18
CA SER A 99 -0.14 -10.65 -6.42
C SER A 99 -0.08 -9.51 -7.44
N VAL A 100 0.00 -9.86 -8.72
CA VAL A 100 -0.07 -8.92 -9.82
C VAL A 100 -1.52 -8.88 -10.31
N VAL A 101 -2.05 -7.67 -10.45
CA VAL A 101 -3.42 -7.44 -10.90
C VAL A 101 -3.44 -6.36 -11.95
N ARG A 102 -4.37 -6.46 -12.89
CA ARG A 102 -4.73 -5.38 -13.79
C ARG A 102 -5.90 -4.62 -13.17
N VAL A 103 -5.75 -3.31 -13.04
CA VAL A 103 -6.77 -2.42 -12.48
C VAL A 103 -7.20 -1.45 -13.56
N ARG A 104 -8.51 -1.36 -13.76
CA ARG A 104 -9.14 -0.30 -14.57
C ARG A 104 -9.97 0.58 -13.65
N GLY A 105 -9.90 1.89 -13.85
CA GLY A 105 -10.64 2.84 -13.05
C GLY A 105 -10.26 4.27 -13.33
N SER A 106 -10.39 5.12 -12.32
CA SER A 106 -10.11 6.56 -12.42
C SER A 106 -9.37 7.09 -11.19
N VAL A 107 -8.58 8.14 -11.41
CA VAL A 107 -7.89 8.86 -10.32
C VAL A 107 -8.91 9.70 -9.56
N THR A 108 -8.94 9.54 -8.23
CA THR A 108 -9.86 10.28 -7.35
C THR A 108 -9.15 11.33 -6.50
N GLY A 109 -7.83 11.26 -6.40
CA GLY A 109 -7.06 12.22 -5.63
C GLY A 109 -5.56 12.02 -5.75
N GLN A 110 -4.83 13.01 -5.28
CA GLN A 110 -3.38 13.00 -5.19
C GLN A 110 -3.00 13.50 -3.80
N ARG A 111 -2.08 12.81 -3.14
CA ARG A 111 -1.54 13.25 -1.85
C ARG A 111 -0.08 12.86 -1.70
N THR A 112 0.67 13.71 -1.01
CA THR A 112 2.03 13.38 -0.58
C THR A 112 2.00 12.90 0.87
N GLN A 113 2.54 11.71 1.13
CA GLN A 113 2.70 11.15 2.48
C GLN A 113 4.19 10.98 2.79
N GLY A 114 4.74 11.91 3.58
CA GLY A 114 6.18 12.00 3.79
C GLY A 114 6.88 12.36 2.49
N ILE A 115 7.71 11.45 1.98
CA ILE A 115 8.44 11.60 0.71
C ILE A 115 7.79 10.84 -0.46
N ASN A 116 6.60 10.27 -0.25
CA ASN A 116 5.91 9.48 -1.27
C ASN A 116 4.72 10.24 -1.82
N ASP A 117 4.70 10.43 -3.13
CA ASP A 117 3.49 10.82 -3.86
C ASP A 117 2.60 9.60 -4.06
N VAL A 118 1.38 9.66 -3.56
CA VAL A 118 0.38 8.59 -3.58
C VAL A 118 -0.83 9.06 -4.40
N THR A 119 -1.17 8.28 -5.42
CA THR A 119 -2.40 8.48 -6.18
C THR A 119 -3.54 7.71 -5.53
N GLU A 120 -4.62 8.40 -5.16
CA GLU A 120 -5.88 7.78 -4.76
C GLU A 120 -6.67 7.43 -6.03
N ILE A 121 -7.18 6.21 -6.09
CA ILE A 121 -7.90 5.69 -7.25
C ILE A 121 -9.23 5.06 -6.83
N SER A 122 -10.18 5.01 -7.76
CA SER A 122 -11.35 4.13 -7.69
C SER A 122 -11.18 3.04 -8.73
N ALA A 123 -11.36 1.78 -8.35
CA ALA A 123 -11.31 0.66 -9.28
C ALA A 123 -12.72 0.31 -9.77
N GLU A 124 -12.91 0.31 -11.09
CA GLU A 124 -14.11 -0.22 -11.76
C GLU A 124 -13.99 -1.74 -11.97
N SER A 125 -12.78 -2.21 -12.28
CA SER A 125 -12.48 -3.63 -12.39
C SER A 125 -11.07 -3.97 -11.91
N ILE A 126 -10.93 -5.18 -11.37
CA ILE A 126 -9.65 -5.75 -10.93
C ILE A 126 -9.57 -7.20 -11.41
N GLU A 127 -8.58 -7.48 -12.25
CA GLU A 127 -8.33 -8.80 -12.82
C GLU A 127 -7.01 -9.36 -12.29
N ARG A 128 -7.00 -10.60 -11.81
CA ARG A 128 -5.77 -11.25 -11.32
C ARG A 128 -4.94 -11.77 -12.47
N MET A 129 -3.66 -11.44 -12.46
CA MET A 129 -2.70 -11.81 -13.50
C MET A 129 -1.74 -12.87 -12.93
N GLY A 130 -2.13 -14.16 -12.99
CA GLY A 130 -1.24 -15.32 -12.77
C GLY A 130 -0.61 -15.48 -11.39
#